data_AF-A0A521Y162-F1
#
_entry.id   AF-A0A521Y162-F1
#
_cell.length_a   1.000
_cell.length_b   1.000
_cell.length_c   1.000
_cell.angle_alpha   90.00
_cell.angle_beta   90.00
_cell.angle_gamma   90.00
#
_symmetry.space_group_name_H-M   'P 1'
#
loop_
_entity.id
_entity.type
_entity.pdbx_description
1 polymer ?
#
loop_
_entity_poly.entity_id
_entity_poly.type
_entity_poly.pdbx_seq_one_letter_code
_entity_poly.pdbx_strand_id
1 'polypeptide(L)'
;MKTLVISKQEIPHLLSMSELIEGIRKAYITYSSDKTIKPQRITSQINEASIVINMPGYLSGSSMMTVKVNAKVLANASIGLPFLMGTILLIDQKNGQ
;
A
#
# COMPACT_ATOMS: atom_id res chain seq x y z
N MET A 1 22.33 -3.33 5.70
CA MET A 1 21.52 -3.69 4.51
C MET A 1 21.05 -2.41 3.85
N LYS A 2 20.66 -2.42 2.56
CA LYS A 2 20.11 -1.24 1.87
C LYS A 2 18.63 -1.49 1.55
N THR A 3 17.77 -0.50 1.76
CA THR A 3 16.35 -0.54 1.37
C THR A 3 16.24 -0.40 -0.14
N LEU A 4 15.50 -1.29 -0.80
CA LEU A 4 15.17 -1.18 -2.22
C LEU A 4 14.10 -0.11 -2.42
N VAL A 5 14.33 0.83 -3.32
CA VAL A 5 13.37 1.87 -3.70
C VAL A 5 12.92 1.59 -5.12
N ILE A 6 11.61 1.43 -5.33
CA ILE A 6 11.01 1.15 -6.63
C ILE A 6 10.15 2.35 -7.02
N SER A 7 10.46 2.97 -8.15
CA SER A 7 9.71 4.10 -8.70
C SER A 7 8.45 3.66 -9.44
N LYS A 8 7.53 4.60 -9.68
CA LYS A 8 6.32 4.39 -10.48
C LYS A 8 6.64 3.85 -11.88
N GLN A 9 7.75 4.29 -12.46
CA GLN A 9 8.18 3.93 -13.81
C GLN A 9 8.67 2.48 -13.88
N GLU A 10 9.21 1.94 -12.78
CA GLU A 10 9.71 0.57 -12.72
C GLU A 10 8.59 -0.46 -12.50
N ILE A 11 7.51 -0.09 -11.78
CA ILE A 11 6.42 -1.01 -11.42
C ILE A 11 5.84 -1.78 -12.63
N PRO A 12 5.52 -1.17 -13.79
CA PRO A 12 4.97 -1.89 -14.94
C PRO A 12 5.91 -2.95 -15.52
N HIS A 13 7.22 -2.84 -15.27
CA HIS A 13 8.22 -3.81 -15.72
C HIS A 13 8.44 -4.95 -14.70
N LEU A 14 7.97 -4.78 -13.47
CA LEU A 14 8.15 -5.74 -12.38
C LEU A 14 6.89 -6.56 -12.08
N LEU A 15 5.71 -6.04 -12.41
CA LEU A 15 4.43 -6.66 -12.07
C LEU A 15 3.50 -6.63 -13.28
N SER A 16 3.10 -7.81 -13.74
CA SER A 16 2.07 -7.93 -14.78
C SER A 16 0.66 -7.78 -14.19
N MET A 17 -0.28 -7.32 -15.02
CA MET A 17 -1.68 -7.22 -14.60
C MET A 17 -2.28 -8.58 -14.20
N SER A 18 -1.88 -9.66 -14.88
CA SER A 18 -2.29 -11.03 -14.53
C SER A 18 -1.84 -11.44 -13.13
N GLU A 19 -0.59 -11.15 -12.75
CA GLU A 19 -0.08 -11.44 -11.41
C GLU A 19 -0.79 -10.61 -10.35
N LEU A 20 -1.08 -9.34 -10.66
CA LEU A 20 -1.83 -8.44 -9.76
C LEU A 20 -3.24 -8.96 -9.50
N ILE A 21 -3.97 -9.37 -10.55
CA ILE A 21 -5.32 -9.94 -10.42
C ILE A 21 -5.28 -11.20 -9.55
N GLU A 22 -4.34 -12.10 -9.81
CA GLU A 22 -4.17 -13.34 -9.04
C GLU A 22 -3.86 -13.04 -7.57
N GLY A 23 -2.94 -12.10 -7.32
CA GLY A 23 -2.56 -11.66 -5.98
C GLY A 23 -3.73 -11.06 -5.19
N ILE A 24 -4.51 -10.17 -5.83
CA ILE A 24 -5.68 -9.55 -5.22
C ILE A 24 -6.74 -10.60 -4.90
N ARG A 25 -7.04 -11.52 -5.81
CA ARG A 25 -8.00 -12.60 -5.55
C ARG A 25 -7.58 -13.46 -4.35
N LYS A 26 -6.31 -13.85 -4.23
CA LYS A 26 -5.80 -14.58 -3.04
C LYS A 26 -6.00 -13.77 -1.77
N ALA A 27 -5.67 -12.48 -1.80
CA ALA A 27 -5.82 -11.60 -0.65
C ALA A 27 -7.28 -11.50 -0.17
N TYR A 28 -8.24 -11.37 -1.10
CA TYR A 28 -9.67 -11.33 -0.76
C TYR A 28 -10.19 -12.67 -0.21
N ILE A 29 -9.78 -13.80 -0.79
CA ILE A 29 -10.13 -15.13 -0.25
C ILE A 29 -9.63 -15.26 1.19
N THR A 30 -8.35 -14.95 1.44
CA THR A 30 -7.78 -15.02 2.79
C THR A 30 -8.50 -14.07 3.75
N TYR A 31 -8.75 -12.83 3.34
CA TYR A 31 -9.47 -11.84 4.15
C TYR A 31 -10.89 -12.30 4.53
N SER A 32 -11.58 -12.98 3.62
CA SER A 32 -12.93 -13.52 3.86
C SER A 32 -12.98 -14.72 4.81
N SER A 33 -11.84 -15.36 5.08
CA SER A 33 -11.78 -16.58 5.90
C SER A 33 -11.67 -16.32 7.41
N ASP A 34 -11.76 -15.06 7.86
CA ASP A 34 -11.52 -14.59 9.25
C ASP A 34 -10.14 -14.96 9.85
N LYS A 35 -9.23 -15.53 9.05
CA LYS A 35 -7.86 -15.89 9.45
C LYS A 35 -6.85 -14.75 9.28
N THR A 36 -7.32 -13.51 9.17
CA THR A 36 -6.45 -12.34 8.94
C THR A 36 -6.74 -11.23 9.93
N ILE A 37 -5.69 -10.52 10.33
CA ILE A 37 -5.81 -9.26 11.04
C ILE A 37 -6.51 -8.26 10.11
N LYS A 38 -7.61 -7.66 10.56
CA LYS A 38 -8.28 -6.59 9.79
C LYS A 38 -7.40 -5.34 9.83
N PRO A 39 -6.93 -4.83 8.68
CA PRO A 39 -6.08 -3.65 8.65
C PRO A 39 -6.83 -2.46 9.24
N GLN A 40 -6.21 -1.76 10.18
CA GLN A 40 -6.67 -0.45 10.59
C GLN A 40 -6.33 0.57 9.51
N ARG A 41 -7.27 1.48 9.29
CA ARG A 41 -7.09 2.65 8.44
C ARG A 41 -7.21 3.89 9.32
N ILE A 42 -6.11 4.62 9.44
CA ILE A 42 -6.09 5.92 10.11
C ILE A 42 -6.17 6.99 9.02
N THR A 43 -7.10 7.92 9.17
CA THR A 43 -7.26 9.05 8.26
C THR A 43 -7.15 10.33 9.08
N SER A 44 -6.30 11.24 8.65
CA SER A 44 -6.14 12.56 9.26
C SER A 44 -6.40 13.64 8.21
N GLN A 45 -7.32 14.55 8.50
CA GLN A 45 -7.57 15.73 7.70
C GLN A 45 -6.61 16.85 8.13
N ILE A 46 -5.94 17.48 7.19
CA ILE A 46 -5.02 18.59 7.40
C ILE A 46 -5.37 19.67 6.36
N ASN A 47 -6.15 20.68 6.77
CA ASN A 47 -6.69 21.71 5.88
C ASN A 47 -7.44 21.08 4.68
N GLU A 48 -7.01 21.36 3.44
CA GLU A 48 -7.59 20.82 2.21
C GLU A 48 -6.98 19.46 1.78
N ALA A 49 -6.06 18.93 2.56
CA ALA A 49 -5.42 17.63 2.33
C ALA A 49 -5.93 16.59 3.32
N SER A 50 -5.92 15.32 2.91
CA SER A 50 -6.07 14.20 3.83
C SER A 50 -4.91 13.23 3.66
N ILE A 51 -4.37 12.73 4.76
CA ILE A 51 -3.41 11.62 4.76
C ILE A 51 -4.11 10.37 5.27
N VAL A 52 -3.89 9.26 4.57
CA VAL A 52 -4.41 7.95 4.91
C VAL A 52 -3.26 7.00 5.09
N ILE A 53 -3.18 6.42 6.28
CA ILE A 53 -2.24 5.37 6.65
C ILE A 53 -3.03 4.08 6.80
N ASN A 54 -2.69 3.06 6.01
CA ASN A 54 -3.32 1.73 6.07
C ASN A 54 -2.29 0.76 6.66
N MET A 55 -2.60 0.19 7.83
CA MET A 55 -1.70 -0.69 8.57
C MET A 55 -2.41 -1.78 9.37
N PRO A 56 -1.78 -2.94 9.55
CA PRO A 56 -0.83 -3.54 8.61
C PRO A 56 -1.63 -4.11 7.43
N GLY A 57 -1.14 -3.93 6.20
CA GLY A 57 -1.51 -4.87 5.15
C GLY A 57 -0.74 -6.16 5.41
N TYR A 58 -1.42 -7.19 5.90
CA TYR A 58 -0.85 -8.50 6.19
C TYR A 58 -1.63 -9.58 5.47
N LEU A 59 -0.92 -10.45 4.75
CA LEU A 59 -1.49 -11.67 4.19
C LEU A 59 -1.03 -12.85 5.04
N SER A 60 -1.98 -13.61 5.58
CA SER A 60 -1.68 -14.81 6.38
C SER A 60 -0.77 -15.76 5.60
N GLY A 61 0.35 -16.17 6.21
CA GLY A 61 1.39 -17.00 5.58
C GLY A 61 2.46 -16.21 4.81
N SER A 62 2.37 -14.88 4.72
CA SER A 62 3.45 -14.04 4.22
C SER A 62 4.46 -13.74 5.33
N SER A 63 5.74 -13.65 4.97
CA SER A 63 6.80 -13.11 5.85
C SER A 63 6.91 -11.58 5.77
N MET A 64 5.99 -10.92 5.07
CA MET A 64 6.04 -9.49 4.80
C MET A 64 4.85 -8.77 5.43
N MET A 65 5.11 -7.58 5.97
CA MET A 65 4.12 -6.62 6.40
C MET A 65 4.17 -5.40 5.50
N THR A 66 3.03 -4.76 5.27
CA THR A 66 2.98 -3.53 4.48
C THR A 66 2.35 -2.37 5.23
N VAL A 67 2.84 -1.18 4.93
CA VAL A 67 2.22 0.10 5.30
C VAL A 67 2.01 0.90 4.03
N LYS A 68 0.76 1.28 3.75
CA LYS A 68 0.45 2.20 2.64
C LYS A 68 0.10 3.56 3.18
N VAL A 69 0.94 4.54 2.86
CA VAL A 69 0.71 5.97 3.15
C VAL A 69 0.31 6.65 1.85
N ASN A 70 -0.81 7.33 1.83
CA ASN A 70 -1.23 8.14 0.69
C ASN A 70 -1.83 9.46 1.13
N ALA A 71 -1.60 10.50 0.33
CA ALA A 71 -2.18 11.82 0.48
C ALA A 71 -3.18 12.06 -0.64
N LYS A 72 -4.33 12.64 -0.27
CA LYS A 72 -5.32 13.19 -1.20
C LYS A 72 -5.32 14.70 -1.06
N VAL A 73 -5.07 15.42 -2.14
CA VAL A 73 -5.03 16.88 -2.15
C VAL A 73 -5.82 17.36 -3.36
N LEU A 74 -6.97 17.99 -3.13
CA LEU A 74 -7.85 18.47 -4.21
C LEU A 74 -7.16 19.53 -5.08
N ALA A 75 -6.42 20.44 -4.43
CA ALA A 75 -5.69 21.51 -5.10
C ALA A 75 -4.54 21.02 -6.00
N ASN A 76 -4.13 19.75 -5.95
CA ASN A 76 -3.03 19.26 -6.79
C ASN A 76 -3.27 19.43 -8.29
N ALA A 77 -4.54 19.39 -8.71
CA ALA A 77 -4.90 19.60 -10.11
C ALA A 77 -4.47 20.98 -10.64
N SER A 78 -4.49 22.03 -9.80
CA SER A 78 -4.13 23.40 -10.24
C SER A 78 -2.63 23.57 -10.45
N ILE A 79 -1.81 22.67 -9.91
CA ILE A 79 -0.33 22.67 -10.02
C ILE A 79 0.20 21.46 -10.82
N GLY A 80 -0.67 20.76 -11.56
CA GLY A 80 -0.27 19.66 -12.42
C GLY A 80 0.14 18.36 -11.71
N LEU A 81 -0.23 18.19 -10.43
CA LEU A 81 0.04 16.98 -9.67
C LEU A 81 -1.17 16.04 -9.60
N PRO A 82 -0.98 14.72 -9.41
CA PRO A 82 -2.08 13.79 -9.17
C PRO A 82 -2.84 14.10 -7.88
N PHE A 83 -4.17 13.96 -7.91
CA PHE A 83 -5.02 14.07 -6.71
C PHE A 83 -4.59 13.12 -5.58
N LEU A 84 -4.18 11.90 -5.94
CA LEU A 84 -3.77 10.85 -5.02
C LEU A 84 -2.31 10.47 -5.30
N MET A 85 -1.47 10.61 -4.28
CA MET A 85 -0.09 10.13 -4.31
C MET A 85 0.17 9.29 -3.07
N GLY A 86 1.05 8.30 -3.16
CA GLY A 86 1.36 7.47 -2.01
C GLY A 86 2.54 6.55 -2.22
N THR A 87 2.97 5.97 -1.11
CA THR A 87 4.11 5.07 -1.01
C THR A 87 3.67 3.83 -0.23
N ILE A 88 4.19 2.68 -0.64
CA ILE A 88 4.04 1.42 0.07
C ILE A 88 5.40 1.06 0.65
N LEU A 89 5.44 0.85 1.96
CA LEU A 89 6.57 0.25 2.65
C LEU A 89 6.30 -1.25 2.75
N LEU A 90 7.26 -2.06 2.32
CA LEU A 90 7.29 -3.50 2.52
C LEU A 90 8.36 -3.78 3.57
N ILE A 91 8.01 -4.52 4.62
CA ILE A 91 8.84 -4.74 5.79
C ILE A 91 8.89 -6.25 6.06
N ASP A 92 10.09 -6.79 6.25
CA ASP A 92 10.28 -8.16 6.69
C ASP A 92 9.75 -8.33 8.12
N GLN A 93 8.76 -9.21 8.31
CA GLN A 93 8.13 -9.45 9.62
C GLN A 93 9.12 -9.99 10.66
N LYS A 94 10.16 -10.70 10.24
CA LYS A 94 11.11 -11.38 11.12
C LYS A 94 12.09 -10.41 11.78
N ASN A 95 12.53 -9.38 11.05
CA ASN A 95 13.60 -8.49 11.52
C ASN A 95 13.29 -6.99 11.39
N GLY A 96 12.15 -6.61 10.79
CA GLY A 96 11.70 -5.23 10.66
C GLY A 96 12.43 -4.40 9.59
N GLN A 97 13.24 -5.03 8.72
CA GLN A 97 13.98 -4.33 7.65
C GLN A 97 13.16 -4.13 6.37
#